data_AF-A0A662T2Y4-F1
#
_entry.id   AF-A0A662T2Y4-F1
#
_cell.length_a   1.000
_cell.length_b   1.000
_cell.length_c   1.000
_cell.angle_alpha   90.00
_cell.angle_beta   90.00
_cell.angle_gamma   90.00
#
_symmetry.space_group_name_H-M   'P 1'
#
loop_
_entity.id
_entity.type
_entity.pdbx_description
1 polymer ?
#
loop_
_entity_poly.entity_id
_entity_poly.type
_entity_poly.pdbx_seq_one_letter_code
_entity_poly.pdbx_strand_id
1 'polypeptide(L)'
;MSVLIVGGGFSGLLLAKLIGDGVLVFEEDGHVGLPEHCAGIVSPKTLKLIGAPKSLVEAEFDELRICFGSSFLSFRGDPIVVKIDRVMLEEYLYSEALSSG
;
A
#
# COMPACT_ATOMS: atom_id res chain seq x y z
N MET A 1 3.85 -0.99 26.45
CA MET A 1 2.75 -1.03 25.47
C MET A 1 1.79 0.12 25.77
N SER A 2 1.67 1.07 24.86
CA SER A 2 0.74 2.20 24.95
C SER A 2 -0.40 2.10 23.92
N VAL A 3 -0.17 1.39 22.81
CA VAL A 3 -1.13 1.23 21.71
C VAL A 3 -1.18 -0.22 21.24
N LEU A 4 -2.39 -0.72 21.02
CA LEU A 4 -2.64 -2.02 20.39
C LEU A 4 -3.32 -1.79 19.04
N ILE A 5 -2.75 -2.35 17.98
CA ILE A 5 -3.30 -2.35 16.62
C ILE A 5 -3.72 -3.79 16.29
N VAL A 6 -4.94 -3.96 15.82
CA VAL A 6 -5.47 -5.25 15.34
C VAL A 6 -5.60 -5.16 13.82
N GLY A 7 -4.83 -6.00 13.12
CA GLY A 7 -4.64 -6.01 11.67
C GLY A 7 -3.24 -5.52 11.27
N GLY A 8 -2.44 -6.40 10.67
CA GLY A 8 -1.10 -6.16 10.13
C GLY A 8 -1.08 -5.96 8.60
N GLY A 9 -2.19 -5.53 8.02
CA GLY A 9 -2.23 -5.04 6.64
C GLY A 9 -1.67 -3.62 6.49
N PHE A 10 -1.72 -3.09 5.25
CA PHE A 10 -1.18 -1.76 4.88
C PHE A 10 -1.45 -0.65 5.91
N SER A 11 -2.70 -0.44 6.33
CA SER A 11 -3.06 0.65 7.25
C SER A 11 -2.51 0.45 8.66
N GLY A 12 -2.50 -0.79 9.16
CA GLY A 12 -2.02 -1.11 10.50
C GLY A 12 -0.51 -0.93 10.61
N LEU A 13 0.23 -1.44 9.62
CA LEU A 13 1.68 -1.29 9.55
C LEU A 13 2.10 0.16 9.30
N LEU A 14 1.39 0.89 8.44
CA LEU A 14 1.66 2.32 8.23
C LEU A 14 1.45 3.11 9.53
N LEU A 15 0.38 2.82 10.28
CA LEU A 15 0.13 3.48 11.56
C LEU A 15 1.17 3.11 12.61
N ALA A 16 1.56 1.83 12.71
CA ALA A 16 2.60 1.37 13.61
C ALA A 16 3.92 2.10 13.35
N LYS A 17 4.35 2.16 12.08
CA LYS A 17 5.50 2.94 11.64
C LYS A 17 5.43 4.40 12.07
N LEU A 18 4.27 5.05 11.92
CA LEU A 18 4.11 6.47 12.24
C LEU A 18 4.11 6.75 13.75
N ILE A 19 3.65 5.80 14.57
CA ILE A 19 3.65 5.94 16.03
C ILE A 19 5.04 5.63 16.60
N GLY A 20 5.71 4.58 16.11
CA GLY A 20 6.97 4.09 16.63
C GLY A 20 6.81 3.31 17.95
N ASP A 21 7.62 3.65 18.95
CA ASP A 21 7.73 2.91 20.21
C ASP A 21 6.40 2.62 20.92
N GLY A 22 6.30 1.40 21.46
CA GLY A 22 5.25 1.00 22.38
C GLY A 22 3.96 0.54 21.71
N VAL A 23 4.03 0.20 20.42
CA VAL A 23 2.94 -0.39 19.63
C VAL A 23 3.06 -1.91 19.61
N LEU A 24 1.93 -2.60 19.70
CA LEU A 24 1.81 -4.01 19.33
C LEU A 24 0.83 -4.16 18.20
N VAL A 25 1.21 -4.93 17.19
CA VAL A 25 0.35 -5.28 16.06
C VAL A 25 0.04 -6.76 16.14
N PHE A 26 -1.25 -7.13 16.06
CA PHE A 26 -1.68 -8.51 15.82
C PHE A 26 -2.14 -8.66 14.37
N GLU A 27 -1.66 -9.70 13.70
CA GLU A 27 -2.12 -10.16 12.39
C GLU A 27 -2.66 -11.59 12.56
N GLU A 28 -3.79 -11.89 11.91
CA GLU A 28 -4.38 -13.22 11.94
C GLU A 28 -3.64 -14.19 11.01
N ASP A 29 -3.12 -13.67 9.90
CA ASP A 29 -2.37 -14.44 8.93
C ASP A 29 -0.93 -14.71 9.39
N GLY A 30 -0.35 -15.80 8.86
CA GLY A 30 1.02 -16.19 9.20
C GLY A 30 2.11 -15.27 8.63
N HIS A 31 1.76 -14.47 7.61
CA HIS A 31 2.67 -13.56 6.91
C HIS A 31 1.93 -12.30 6.49
N VAL A 32 2.52 -11.12 6.72
CA VAL A 32 1.93 -9.85 6.31
C VAL A 32 1.80 -9.78 4.79
N GLY A 33 0.71 -9.17 4.32
CA GLY A 33 0.43 -9.05 2.89
C GLY A 33 -0.07 -10.33 2.20
N LEU A 34 -0.14 -11.47 2.93
CA LEU A 34 -0.66 -12.73 2.41
C LEU A 34 -1.83 -13.24 3.25
N PRO A 35 -2.92 -13.73 2.63
CA PRO A 35 -3.16 -13.82 1.19
C PRO A 35 -3.39 -12.47 0.50
N GLU A 36 -2.99 -12.37 -0.77
CA GLU A 36 -3.16 -11.13 -1.53
C GLU A 36 -4.64 -10.91 -1.92
N HIS A 37 -5.18 -9.74 -1.59
CA HIS A 37 -6.57 -9.38 -1.85
C HIS A 37 -6.77 -8.07 -2.62
N CYS A 38 -5.68 -7.37 -2.97
CA CYS A 38 -5.75 -6.06 -3.61
C CYS A 38 -5.10 -6.08 -4.99
N ALA A 39 -5.69 -5.34 -5.94
CA ALA A 39 -5.12 -5.17 -7.27
C ALA A 39 -3.83 -4.30 -7.29
N GLY A 40 -3.47 -3.66 -6.17
CA GLY A 40 -2.26 -2.84 -6.06
C GLY A 40 -2.29 -1.53 -6.83
N ILE A 41 -3.45 -1.02 -7.23
CA ILE A 41 -3.58 0.17 -8.08
C ILE A 41 -3.69 1.45 -7.23
N VAL A 42 -2.72 2.36 -7.35
CA VAL A 42 -2.67 3.63 -6.57
C VAL A 42 -2.22 4.81 -7.44
N SER A 43 -2.56 6.03 -7.03
CA SER A 43 -2.03 7.23 -7.70
C SER A 43 -0.53 7.41 -7.43
N PRO A 44 0.25 8.04 -8.33
CA PRO A 44 1.66 8.38 -8.05
C PRO A 44 1.82 9.27 -6.82
N LYS A 45 0.83 10.14 -6.56
CA LYS A 45 0.79 10.98 -5.36
C LYS A 45 0.70 10.14 -4.09
N THR A 46 -0.13 9.09 -4.09
CA THR A 46 -0.24 8.15 -2.97
C THR A 46 1.09 7.45 -2.71
N LEU A 47 1.75 6.92 -3.75
CA LEU A 47 3.05 6.26 -3.62
C LEU A 47 4.09 7.17 -2.93
N LYS A 48 4.13 8.45 -3.33
CA LYS A 48 5.01 9.45 -2.73
C LYS A 48 4.66 9.73 -1.26
N LEU A 49 3.37 9.84 -0.93
CA LEU A 49 2.91 10.15 0.42
C LEU A 49 3.19 9.02 1.42
N ILE A 50 3.10 7.77 0.99
CA ILE A 50 3.37 6.60 1.85
C ILE A 50 4.87 6.30 1.99
N GLY A 51 5.72 7.02 1.25
CA GLY A 51 7.18 6.85 1.30
C GLY A 51 7.63 5.46 0.83
N ALA A 52 6.87 4.82 -0.06
CA ALA A 52 7.21 3.52 -0.61
C ALA A 52 8.31 3.66 -1.68
N PRO A 53 9.29 2.74 -1.72
CA PRO A 53 10.34 2.78 -2.72
C PRO A 53 9.80 2.48 -4.11
N LYS A 54 10.35 3.17 -5.12
CA LYS A 54 9.97 2.97 -6.53
C LYS A 54 10.19 1.54 -7.03
N SER A 55 11.05 0.77 -6.38
CA SER A 55 11.30 -0.65 -6.70
C SER A 55 10.06 -1.53 -6.50
N LEU A 56 9.05 -1.07 -5.77
CA LEU A 56 7.77 -1.77 -5.60
C LEU A 56 6.78 -1.53 -6.74
N VAL A 57 7.09 -0.64 -7.68
CA VAL A 57 6.22 -0.37 -8.83
C VAL A 57 6.39 -1.46 -9.88
N GLU A 58 5.32 -2.23 -10.10
CA GLU A 58 5.29 -3.31 -11.08
C GLU A 58 4.93 -2.80 -12.48
N ALA A 59 4.07 -1.78 -12.55
CA ALA A 59 3.62 -1.20 -13.81
C ALA A 59 3.14 0.25 -13.63
N GLU A 60 3.21 1.03 -14.70
CA GLU A 60 2.68 2.39 -14.77
C GLU A 60 1.65 2.46 -15.91
N PHE A 61 0.59 3.24 -15.69
CA PHE A 61 -0.46 3.44 -16.68
C PHE A 61 -0.67 4.94 -16.90
N ASP A 62 -0.78 5.33 -18.17
CA ASP A 62 -0.96 6.70 -18.62
C ASP A 62 -2.44 7.04 -18.88
N GLU A 63 -3.34 6.05 -18.87
CA GLU A 63 -4.76 6.22 -19.17
C GLU A 63 -5.67 5.45 -18.20
N LEU A 64 -6.70 6.12 -17.69
CA LEU A 64 -7.82 5.52 -16.97
C LEU A 64 -9.10 5.70 -17.79
N ARG A 65 -9.81 4.60 -18.05
CA ARG A 65 -11.09 4.63 -18.78
C ARG A 65 -12.24 4.19 -17.88
N ILE A 66 -13.28 5.01 -17.83
CA ILE A 66 -14.57 4.68 -17.21
C ILE A 66 -15.57 4.35 -18.33
N CYS A 67 -15.99 3.09 -18.43
CA CYS A 67 -16.83 2.60 -19.52
C CYS A 67 -18.32 2.55 -19.11
N PHE A 68 -19.21 2.98 -20.02
CA PHE A 68 -20.67 3.00 -19.87
C PHE A 68 -21.32 2.47 -21.16
N GLY A 69 -21.61 1.16 -21.22
CA GLY A 69 -22.11 0.52 -22.43
C GLY A 69 -21.10 0.64 -23.57
N SER A 70 -21.51 1.26 -24.69
CA SER A 70 -20.64 1.52 -25.85
C SER A 70 -19.85 2.84 -25.77
N SER A 71 -20.01 3.62 -24.70
CA SER A 71 -19.33 4.91 -24.50
C SER A 71 -18.30 4.80 -23.38
N PHE A 72 -17.30 5.69 -23.37
CA PHE A 72 -16.33 5.77 -22.29
C PHE A 72 -15.89 7.22 -22.04
N LEU A 73 -15.47 7.49 -20.81
CA LEU A 73 -14.74 8.68 -20.42
C LEU A 73 -13.28 8.27 -20.18
N SER A 74 -12.33 8.99 -20.79
CA SER A 74 -10.90 8.72 -20.65
C SER A 74 -10.21 9.88 -19.95
N PHE A 75 -9.32 9.55 -19.01
CA PHE A 75 -8.42 10.45 -18.34
C PHE A 75 -7.00 10.02 -18.67
N ARG A 76 -6.16 10.95 -19.16
CA ARG A 76 -4.76 10.68 -19.50
C ARG A 76 -3.82 11.51 -18.62
N GLY A 77 -2.65 10.96 -18.30
CA GLY A 77 -1.60 11.59 -17.49
C GLY A 77 -0.27 10.85 -17.62
N ASP A 78 0.75 11.28 -16.89
CA ASP A 78 2.10 10.71 -16.98
C ASP A 78 2.76 10.50 -15.60
N PRO A 79 2.73 9.25 -15.08
CA PRO A 79 1.64 8.30 -15.22
C PRO A 79 0.40 8.77 -14.42
N ILE A 80 -0.81 8.34 -14.78
CA ILE A 80 -2.02 8.68 -14.01
C ILE A 80 -2.21 7.75 -12.80
N VAL A 81 -1.76 6.49 -12.92
CA VAL A 81 -1.88 5.47 -11.90
C VAL A 81 -0.73 4.47 -12.01
N VAL A 82 -0.36 3.85 -10.91
CA VAL A 82 0.69 2.82 -10.85
C VAL A 82 0.15 1.56 -10.19
N LYS A 83 0.66 0.41 -10.61
CA LYS A 83 0.49 -0.87 -9.90
C LYS A 83 1.70 -1.12 -9.01
N ILE A 84 1.46 -1.51 -7.78
CA ILE A 84 2.49 -1.86 -6.81
C ILE A 84 2.37 -3.32 -6.35
N ASP A 85 3.51 -3.90 -6.02
CA ASP A 85 3.60 -5.18 -5.32
C ASP A 85 3.15 -4.97 -3.87
N ARG A 86 1.99 -5.54 -3.53
CA ARG A 86 1.38 -5.40 -2.20
C ARG A 86 2.05 -6.25 -1.15
N VAL A 87 2.46 -7.47 -1.49
CA VAL A 87 3.16 -8.32 -0.52
C VAL A 87 4.45 -7.63 -0.08
N MET A 88 5.21 -7.11 -1.05
CA MET A 88 6.46 -6.40 -0.77
C MET A 88 6.25 -5.03 -0.12
N LEU A 89 5.13 -4.33 -0.38
CA LEU A 89 4.79 -3.11 0.35
C LEU A 89 4.55 -3.38 1.83
N GLU A 90 3.77 -4.42 2.15
CA GLU A 90 3.49 -4.79 3.53
C GLU A 90 4.76 -5.27 4.25
N GLU A 91 5.60 -6.08 3.62
CA GLU A 91 6.92 -6.48 4.16
C GLU A 91 7.85 -5.28 4.41
N TYR A 92 7.85 -4.31 3.49
CA TYR A 92 8.59 -3.05 3.68
C TYR A 92 8.07 -2.26 4.88
N LEU A 93 6.75 -2.08 4.98
CA LEU A 93 6.14 -1.36 6.10
C LEU A 93 6.33 -2.08 7.44
N TYR A 94 6.31 -3.41 7.44
CA TYR A 94 6.62 -4.23 8.62
C TYR A 94 8.05 -4.00 9.09
N SER A 95 9.03 -4.03 8.17
CA SER A 95 10.44 -3.76 8.48
C SER A 95 10.66 -2.34 9.02
N GLU A 96 9.98 -1.36 8.42
CA GLU A 96 10.02 0.04 8.84
C GLU A 96 9.36 0.24 10.22
N ALA A 97 8.25 -0.44 10.49
CA ALA A 97 7.58 -0.40 11.79
C ALA A 97 8.49 -0.96 12.89
N LEU A 98 9.09 -2.14 12.67
CA LEU A 98 10.06 -2.73 13.61
C LEU A 98 11.27 -1.84 13.87
N SER A 99 11.71 -1.10 12.86
CA SER A 99 12.85 -0.17 12.99
C SER A 99 12.48 1.10 13.75
N SER A 100 11.18 1.40 13.89
CA SER A 100 10.66 2.62 14.52
C SER A 100 10.29 2.45 16.00
N GLY A 101 10.27 1.21 16.52
CA GLY A 101 9.98 0.88 17.92
C GLY A 101 8.90 -0.19 18.10
#